data_AF-A0A8H2XJH4-F1
#
_entry.id   AF-A0A8H2XJH4-F1
#
_cell.length_a   1.000
_cell.length_b   1.000
_cell.length_c   1.000
_cell.angle_alpha   90.00
_cell.angle_beta   90.00
_cell.angle_gamma   90.00
#
_symmetry.space_group_name_H-M   'P 1'
#
loop_
_entity.id
_entity.type
_entity.pdbx_description
1 polymer ?
#
loop_
_entity_poly.entity_id
_entity_poly.type
_entity_poly.pdbx_seq_one_letter_code
_entity_poly.pdbx_strand_id
1 'polypeptide(L)'
;MCKIAETVREPSVGRACEPHRHSLGPFLPNHIRKQRQGWLRISLFGFSPLQKSTAPKEIKWVTRESSIPAINFLFSLKKLVAVADPLHRALTCMESTRGTVADTHLLGLSSLSTIQKTLFAPDGAFTEAEATRLRDIIIWRFNQTISEPPQDVYILGSFGDPSTRNKKIYRSSNPLANTIFIPASRGLPPTPNRSPAAYIPDAAWVRIRKAAIAILRAEMELSERFPTHSLAKYNPQRAKDELDAQLVQYASCLYPFDQLLAKDQLVCDWWNVFFIRPDTRIIGFIFVKLFSICDNSMNEERAGSRMTYLYSKLRSRTDIKTMVKQIQITQWYSLLDSVTGRPKQHKKAKPVAKFRIIKSISACTTQPPPTPNEALPVALNDEGGAEWLSEEAHAQSRADRLAGCDAPYAHNHLEFVDQSPALLDILSDDPVESDVDGGAINLLDQDDEPVRKTSDVNWDD
;
A
#
# COMPACT_ATOMS: atom_id res chain seq x y z
N MET A 1 -34.22 6.91 -29.61
CA MET A 1 -34.65 5.83 -30.53
C MET A 1 -34.11 4.50 -30.00
N CYS A 2 -34.92 3.45 -30.09
CA CYS A 2 -34.77 2.11 -29.49
C CYS A 2 -34.97 1.99 -27.97
N LYS A 3 -36.26 1.83 -27.61
CA LYS A 3 -36.78 1.29 -26.34
C LYS A 3 -36.68 -0.24 -26.38
N ILE A 4 -36.18 -0.86 -25.32
CA ILE A 4 -36.58 -2.21 -24.92
C ILE A 4 -36.99 -2.11 -23.45
N ALA A 5 -38.29 -2.24 -23.23
CA ALA A 5 -38.90 -2.37 -21.92
C ALA A 5 -39.22 -3.85 -21.74
N GLU A 6 -38.62 -4.50 -20.74
CA GLU A 6 -39.06 -5.82 -20.30
C GLU A 6 -39.59 -5.72 -18.88
N THR A 7 -40.85 -6.13 -18.79
CA THR A 7 -41.73 -6.14 -17.63
C THR A 7 -41.48 -7.46 -16.91
N VAL A 8 -40.91 -7.43 -15.71
CA VAL A 8 -40.81 -8.61 -14.86
C VAL A 8 -42.09 -8.72 -14.03
N ARG A 9 -42.91 -9.72 -14.37
CA ARG A 9 -44.04 -10.21 -13.57
C ARG A 9 -43.51 -11.02 -12.39
N GLU A 10 -43.97 -10.70 -11.19
CA GLU A 10 -43.91 -11.58 -10.03
C GLU A 10 -44.76 -12.85 -10.25
N PRO A 11 -44.33 -14.01 -9.73
CA PRO A 11 -45.25 -15.07 -9.41
C PRO A 11 -45.39 -15.24 -7.89
N SER A 12 -46.67 -15.22 -7.53
CA SER A 12 -47.35 -15.63 -6.32
C SER A 12 -46.81 -16.84 -5.56
N VAL A 13 -46.93 -16.70 -4.24
CA VAL A 13 -47.03 -17.70 -3.16
C VAL A 13 -47.73 -18.99 -3.58
N GLY A 14 -47.09 -20.14 -3.30
CA GLY A 14 -47.67 -21.48 -3.38
C GLY A 14 -47.06 -22.41 -2.32
N ARG A 15 -47.92 -23.15 -1.63
CA ARG A 15 -47.70 -23.87 -0.37
C ARG A 15 -46.92 -25.20 -0.51
N ALA A 16 -46.28 -25.54 0.62
CA ALA A 16 -45.93 -26.85 1.19
C ALA A 16 -46.30 -28.13 0.42
N CYS A 17 -45.29 -29.00 0.25
CA CYS A 17 -45.39 -30.47 0.32
C CYS A 17 -43.97 -31.07 0.45
N GLU A 18 -43.58 -31.48 1.66
CA GLU A 18 -42.74 -32.66 1.92
C GLU A 18 -43.69 -33.86 2.17
N PRO A 19 -43.26 -35.15 2.20
CA PRO A 19 -41.91 -35.70 2.05
C PRO A 19 -41.84 -36.91 1.08
N HIS A 20 -40.66 -37.25 0.56
CA HIS A 20 -40.37 -38.63 0.20
C HIS A 20 -38.92 -39.01 0.48
N ARG A 21 -38.75 -39.77 1.57
CA ARG A 21 -37.56 -40.58 1.85
C ARG A 21 -37.50 -41.72 0.84
N HIS A 22 -36.43 -41.78 0.05
CA HIS A 22 -35.96 -43.04 -0.53
C HIS A 22 -34.55 -43.32 -0.06
N SER A 23 -34.45 -44.33 0.80
CA SER A 23 -33.25 -45.07 1.11
C SER A 23 -32.79 -45.85 -0.12
N LEU A 24 -31.56 -45.64 -0.57
CA LEU A 24 -30.83 -46.63 -1.35
C LEU A 24 -29.43 -46.76 -0.76
N GLY A 25 -29.13 -47.99 -0.33
CA GLY A 25 -27.90 -48.42 0.29
C GLY A 25 -26.71 -48.52 -0.67
N PRO A 26 -25.57 -49.01 -0.16
CA PRO A 26 -24.26 -48.80 -0.75
C PRO A 26 -23.93 -49.86 -1.80
N PHE A 27 -23.42 -49.43 -2.95
CA PHE A 27 -22.73 -50.30 -3.90
C PHE A 27 -21.25 -49.93 -3.96
N LEU A 28 -20.43 -50.75 -3.30
CA LEU A 28 -19.03 -50.99 -3.64
C LEU A 28 -18.97 -51.85 -4.91
N PRO A 29 -17.93 -51.67 -5.74
CA PRO A 29 -17.04 -52.81 -5.91
C PRO A 29 -15.57 -52.47 -5.62
N ASN A 30 -15.00 -53.27 -4.73
CA ASN A 30 -13.57 -53.54 -4.64
C ASN A 30 -13.11 -54.28 -5.90
N HIS A 31 -12.11 -53.75 -6.59
CA HIS A 31 -11.11 -54.40 -7.47
C HIS A 31 -10.45 -53.22 -8.23
N ILE A 32 -9.19 -52.83 -8.05
CA ILE A 32 -7.94 -53.57 -8.15
C ILE A 32 -6.89 -52.83 -7.30
N ARG A 33 -6.35 -53.52 -6.30
CA ARG A 33 -5.13 -53.16 -5.57
C ARG A 33 -4.03 -54.09 -6.09
N LYS A 34 -3.13 -53.59 -6.93
CA LYS A 34 -1.75 -54.11 -7.17
C LYS A 34 -1.14 -53.38 -8.37
N GLN A 35 -0.24 -52.44 -8.08
CA GLN A 35 1.11 -52.32 -8.66
C GLN A 35 1.67 -50.94 -8.33
N ARG A 36 2.31 -50.85 -7.16
CA ARG A 36 3.43 -49.93 -6.96
C ARG A 36 4.69 -50.63 -7.45
N GLN A 37 5.62 -49.82 -7.93
CA GLN A 37 6.96 -50.14 -8.45
C GLN A 37 7.02 -50.35 -9.96
N GLY A 38 6.90 -49.23 -10.67
CA GLY A 38 7.48 -49.05 -12.00
C GLY A 38 8.34 -47.80 -11.98
N TRP A 39 9.64 -47.98 -11.76
CA TRP A 39 10.65 -46.97 -12.03
C TRP A 39 10.61 -46.61 -13.51
N LEU A 40 10.04 -45.46 -13.86
CA LEU A 40 10.29 -44.85 -15.16
C LEU A 40 11.60 -44.05 -15.06
N ARG A 41 12.70 -44.75 -15.34
CA ARG A 41 13.91 -44.15 -15.91
C ARG A 41 13.51 -43.55 -17.25
N ILE A 42 13.18 -42.25 -17.26
CA ILE A 42 13.28 -41.46 -18.47
C ILE A 42 14.77 -41.15 -18.63
N SER A 43 15.45 -41.93 -19.47
CA SER A 43 16.78 -41.57 -19.94
C SER A 43 16.64 -40.39 -20.89
N LEU A 44 16.87 -39.18 -20.39
CA LEU A 44 17.16 -38.02 -21.23
C LEU A 44 18.64 -38.07 -21.60
N PHE A 45 18.89 -38.54 -22.81
CA PHE A 45 20.15 -38.38 -23.51
C PHE A 45 20.44 -36.89 -23.73
N GLY A 46 21.72 -36.53 -23.63
CA GLY A 46 22.28 -35.37 -24.33
C GLY A 46 22.56 -34.13 -23.51
N PHE A 47 23.26 -34.25 -22.37
CA PHE A 47 24.20 -33.18 -22.03
C PHE A 47 25.32 -33.23 -23.08
N SER A 48 25.22 -32.41 -24.12
CA SER A 48 26.44 -31.81 -24.65
C SER A 48 27.07 -31.08 -23.46
N PRO A 49 28.36 -31.29 -23.15
CA PRO A 49 29.04 -30.41 -22.22
C PRO A 49 28.81 -29.01 -22.79
N LEU A 50 28.14 -28.14 -22.02
CA LEU A 50 28.13 -26.72 -22.34
C LEU A 50 29.56 -26.40 -22.74
N GLN A 51 29.76 -25.96 -23.99
CA GLN A 51 30.98 -25.28 -24.37
C GLN A 51 31.26 -24.37 -23.19
N LYS A 52 32.42 -24.56 -22.55
CA LYS A 52 33.02 -23.56 -21.69
C LYS A 52 33.21 -22.36 -22.63
N SER A 53 32.14 -21.62 -22.85
CA SER A 53 32.14 -20.29 -23.39
C SER A 53 33.07 -19.59 -22.42
N THR A 54 34.32 -19.51 -22.83
CA THR A 54 35.34 -18.80 -22.09
C THR A 54 34.80 -17.40 -22.09
N ALA A 55 34.17 -17.02 -20.96
CA ALA A 55 33.87 -15.64 -20.68
C ALA A 55 35.10 -14.85 -21.14
N PRO A 56 34.91 -13.80 -21.96
CA PRO A 56 36.00 -13.01 -22.51
C PRO A 56 37.06 -12.78 -21.43
N LYS A 57 38.33 -12.84 -21.81
CA LYS A 57 39.45 -12.77 -20.84
C LYS A 57 39.33 -11.55 -19.92
N GLU A 58 38.69 -10.50 -20.44
CA GLU A 58 38.27 -9.26 -19.80
C GLU A 58 37.30 -9.52 -18.63
N ILE A 59 36.23 -10.31 -18.84
CA ILE A 59 35.28 -10.69 -17.78
C ILE A 59 35.97 -11.56 -16.73
N LYS A 60 36.85 -12.48 -17.12
CA LYS A 60 37.63 -13.30 -16.18
C LYS A 60 38.60 -12.48 -15.34
N TRP A 61 39.12 -11.38 -15.87
CA TRP A 61 40.01 -10.47 -15.15
C TRP A 61 39.25 -9.59 -14.16
N VAL A 62 38.10 -9.05 -14.56
CA VAL A 62 37.20 -8.27 -13.69
C VAL A 62 36.55 -9.13 -12.60
N THR A 63 36.41 -10.44 -12.82
CA THR A 63 35.86 -11.39 -11.82
C THR A 63 36.91 -12.05 -10.94
N ARG A 64 38.22 -11.74 -11.11
CA ARG A 64 39.22 -12.12 -10.10
C ARG A 64 38.99 -11.27 -8.86
N GLU A 65 38.51 -11.91 -7.80
CA GLU A 65 38.07 -11.33 -6.51
C GLU A 65 39.10 -10.39 -5.84
N SER A 66 40.35 -10.42 -6.26
CA SER A 66 41.45 -9.60 -5.71
C SER A 66 41.91 -8.42 -6.56
N SER A 67 41.33 -8.18 -7.75
CA SER A 67 41.73 -7.02 -8.56
C SER A 67 41.12 -5.72 -8.01
N ILE A 68 41.88 -4.62 -8.03
CA ILE A 68 41.40 -3.29 -7.59
C ILE A 68 40.09 -2.90 -8.33
N PRO A 69 39.95 -3.10 -9.66
CA PRO A 69 38.69 -2.81 -10.35
C PRO A 69 37.52 -3.67 -9.87
N ALA A 70 37.74 -4.96 -9.58
CA ALA A 70 36.69 -5.83 -9.04
C ALA A 70 36.21 -5.35 -7.66
N ILE A 71 37.14 -4.97 -6.78
CA ILE A 71 36.83 -4.45 -5.45
C ILE A 71 36.02 -3.15 -5.57
N ASN A 72 36.45 -2.22 -6.44
CA ASN A 72 35.74 -0.96 -6.67
C ASN A 72 34.32 -1.20 -7.21
N PHE A 73 34.16 -2.11 -8.17
CA PHE A 73 32.85 -2.48 -8.70
C PHE A 73 31.94 -3.08 -7.62
N LEU A 74 32.44 -4.02 -6.82
CA LEU A 74 31.68 -4.63 -5.73
C LEU A 74 31.29 -3.60 -4.66
N PHE A 75 32.17 -2.65 -4.36
CA PHE A 75 31.88 -1.55 -3.44
C PHE A 75 30.77 -0.64 -3.98
N SER A 76 30.85 -0.23 -5.26
CA SER A 76 29.80 0.54 -5.93
C SER A 76 28.46 -0.22 -6.00
N LEU A 77 28.49 -1.53 -6.22
CA LEU A 77 27.29 -2.37 -6.21
C LEU A 77 26.67 -2.44 -4.81
N LYS A 78 27.49 -2.59 -3.76
CA LYS A 78 27.01 -2.55 -2.37
C LYS A 78 26.35 -1.21 -2.02
N LYS A 79 26.95 -0.08 -2.45
CA LYS A 79 26.34 1.25 -2.31
C LYS A 79 24.96 1.31 -2.97
N LEU A 80 24.87 0.84 -4.21
CA LEU A 80 23.61 0.83 -4.96
C LEU A 80 22.54 -0.01 -4.27
N VAL A 81 22.90 -1.23 -3.83
CA VAL A 81 21.99 -2.12 -3.10
C VAL A 81 21.54 -1.46 -1.80
N ALA A 82 22.43 -0.80 -1.05
CA ALA A 82 22.08 -0.13 0.20
C ALA A 82 21.03 0.99 0.00
N VAL A 83 21.12 1.74 -1.11
CA VAL A 83 20.14 2.80 -1.44
C VAL A 83 18.84 2.23 -2.01
N ALA A 84 18.91 1.13 -2.77
CA ALA A 84 17.75 0.50 -3.40
C ALA A 84 16.93 -0.38 -2.45
N ASP A 85 17.56 -0.97 -1.42
CA ASP A 85 16.92 -1.91 -0.50
C ASP A 85 15.67 -1.32 0.19
N PRO A 86 15.66 -0.09 0.73
CA PRO A 86 14.45 0.51 1.31
C PRO A 86 13.31 0.62 0.30
N LEU A 87 13.61 0.99 -0.95
CA LEU A 87 12.59 1.10 -2.01
C LEU A 87 12.03 -0.27 -2.38
N HIS A 88 12.88 -1.30 -2.46
CA HIS A 88 12.45 -2.66 -2.70
C HIS A 88 11.53 -3.19 -1.60
N ARG A 89 11.84 -2.90 -0.33
CA ARG A 89 10.98 -3.27 0.80
C ARG A 89 9.63 -2.57 0.71
N ALA A 90 9.60 -1.27 0.42
CA ALA A 90 8.35 -0.53 0.21
C ALA A 90 7.52 -1.13 -0.92
N LEU A 91 8.14 -1.43 -2.08
CA LEU A 91 7.48 -2.10 -3.19
C LEU A 91 6.86 -3.43 -2.76
N THR A 92 7.65 -4.28 -2.11
CA THR A 92 7.20 -5.59 -1.62
C THR A 92 6.04 -5.47 -0.62
N CYS A 93 6.05 -4.45 0.26
CA CYS A 93 4.93 -4.14 1.15
C CYS A 93 3.68 -3.74 0.37
N MET A 94 3.82 -2.88 -0.64
CA MET A 94 2.71 -2.46 -1.50
C MET A 94 2.12 -3.62 -2.30
N GLU A 95 2.91 -4.64 -2.66
CA GLU A 95 2.38 -5.86 -3.30
C GLU A 95 1.43 -6.71 -2.42
N SER A 96 1.22 -6.31 -1.16
CA SER A 96 0.21 -6.92 -0.30
C SER A 96 -1.18 -6.67 -0.86
N THR A 97 -2.05 -7.67 -0.79
CA THR A 97 -3.47 -7.52 -1.13
C THR A 97 -4.23 -6.62 -0.16
N ARG A 98 -3.59 -6.22 0.94
CA ARG A 98 -4.11 -5.30 1.96
C ARG A 98 -3.46 -3.92 1.90
N GLY A 99 -2.57 -3.69 0.91
CA GLY A 99 -2.00 -2.37 0.68
C GLY A 99 -3.11 -1.38 0.35
N THR A 100 -3.01 -0.20 0.96
CA THR A 100 -3.93 0.92 0.77
C THR A 100 -3.19 2.12 0.22
N VAL A 101 -3.92 3.09 -0.33
CA VAL A 101 -3.33 4.37 -0.76
C VAL A 101 -2.64 5.13 0.39
N ALA A 102 -3.03 4.87 1.65
CA ALA A 102 -2.33 5.41 2.82
C ALA A 102 -0.93 4.80 2.96
N ASP A 103 -0.81 3.49 2.76
CA ASP A 103 0.45 2.77 2.86
C ASP A 103 1.47 3.27 1.85
N THR A 104 1.05 3.61 0.61
CA THR A 104 1.95 4.19 -0.39
C THR A 104 2.66 5.45 0.11
N HIS A 105 1.92 6.36 0.77
CA HIS A 105 2.50 7.57 1.36
C HIS A 105 3.45 7.23 2.51
N LEU A 106 3.01 6.38 3.44
CA LEU A 106 3.77 6.02 4.64
C LEU A 106 5.06 5.25 4.31
N LEU A 107 4.99 4.28 3.39
CA LEU A 107 6.12 3.50 2.91
C LEU A 107 7.10 4.36 2.11
N GLY A 108 6.60 5.34 1.36
CA GLY A 108 7.42 6.36 0.70
C GLY A 108 8.24 7.16 1.71
N LEU A 109 7.58 7.75 2.72
CA LEU A 109 8.27 8.49 3.80
C LEU A 109 9.27 7.62 4.57
N SER A 110 8.88 6.37 4.85
CA SER A 110 9.74 5.39 5.53
C SER A 110 10.99 5.05 4.72
N SER A 111 10.84 4.91 3.40
CA SER A 111 11.96 4.68 2.49
C SER A 111 12.90 5.88 2.46
N LEU A 112 12.37 7.10 2.33
CA LEU A 112 13.18 8.31 2.36
C LEU A 112 13.99 8.45 3.65
N SER A 113 13.35 8.21 4.80
CA SER A 113 14.02 8.26 6.10
C SER A 113 15.15 7.23 6.20
N THR A 114 14.92 6.01 5.70
CA THR A 114 15.93 4.94 5.72
C THR A 114 17.09 5.25 4.78
N ILE A 115 16.81 5.78 3.58
CA ILE A 115 17.82 6.23 2.63
C ILE A 115 18.65 7.35 3.23
N GLN A 116 18.03 8.32 3.90
CA GLN A 116 18.75 9.41 4.59
C GLN A 116 19.76 8.86 5.59
N LYS A 117 19.33 7.95 6.46
CA LYS A 117 20.21 7.29 7.44
C LYS A 117 21.38 6.57 6.76
N THR A 118 21.12 5.94 5.62
CA THR A 118 22.13 5.19 4.84
C THR A 118 23.13 6.13 4.16
N LEU A 119 22.67 7.25 3.59
CA LEU A 119 23.52 8.22 2.90
C LEU A 119 24.42 9.01 3.86
N PHE A 120 23.96 9.26 5.09
CA PHE A 120 24.66 10.04 6.11
C PHE A 120 25.16 9.18 7.29
N ALA A 121 25.34 7.88 7.07
CA ALA A 121 25.93 6.99 8.07
C ALA A 121 27.41 7.39 8.31
N PRO A 122 27.91 7.28 9.56
CA PRO A 122 29.29 7.65 9.90
C PRO A 122 30.34 6.67 9.36
N ASP A 123 29.92 5.60 8.67
CA ASP A 123 30.80 4.59 8.08
C ASP A 123 31.58 5.12 6.85
N GLY A 124 31.26 6.33 6.39
CA GLY A 124 31.90 6.95 5.24
C GLY A 124 31.66 6.19 3.94
N ALA A 125 30.59 5.37 3.87
CA ALA A 125 30.28 4.63 2.66
C ALA A 125 30.13 5.60 1.49
N PHE A 126 29.40 6.70 1.66
CA PHE A 126 29.17 7.71 0.63
C PHE A 126 30.01 8.96 0.86
N THR A 127 30.55 9.53 -0.22
CA THR A 127 31.07 10.90 -0.18
C THR A 127 29.92 11.90 -0.06
N GLU A 128 30.17 13.08 0.50
CA GLU A 128 29.14 14.13 0.64
C GLU A 128 28.52 14.53 -0.71
N ALA A 129 29.34 14.59 -1.76
CA ALA A 129 28.89 14.88 -3.13
C ALA A 129 27.98 13.78 -3.68
N GLU A 130 28.32 12.50 -3.47
CA GLU A 130 27.47 11.37 -3.87
C GLU A 130 26.14 11.37 -3.10
N ALA A 131 26.20 11.55 -1.77
CA ALA A 131 25.04 11.58 -0.90
C ALA A 131 24.08 12.71 -1.29
N THR A 132 24.60 13.91 -1.54
CA THR A 132 23.80 15.06 -1.99
C THR A 132 23.14 14.78 -3.33
N ARG A 133 23.90 14.31 -4.32
CA ARG A 133 23.38 13.99 -5.65
C ARG A 133 22.27 12.93 -5.60
N LEU A 134 22.46 11.87 -4.84
CA LEU A 134 21.46 10.81 -4.66
C LEU A 134 20.22 11.35 -3.96
N ARG A 135 20.40 12.13 -2.90
CA ARG A 135 19.30 12.78 -2.18
C ARG A 135 18.45 13.62 -3.14
N ASP A 136 19.08 14.45 -3.96
CA ASP A 136 18.35 15.37 -4.86
C ASP A 136 17.53 14.60 -5.92
N ILE A 137 18.10 13.54 -6.50
CA ILE A 137 17.38 12.66 -7.44
C ILE A 137 16.16 12.01 -6.76
N ILE A 138 16.35 11.52 -5.53
CA ILE A 138 15.31 10.79 -4.80
C ILE A 138 14.21 11.75 -4.34
N ILE A 139 14.56 12.94 -3.82
CA ILE A 139 13.61 14.01 -3.50
C ILE A 139 12.80 14.38 -4.74
N TRP A 140 13.47 14.59 -5.87
CA TRP A 140 12.81 14.99 -7.10
C TRP A 140 11.79 13.94 -7.55
N ARG A 141 12.15 12.65 -7.51
CA ARG A 141 11.22 11.55 -7.82
C ARG A 141 10.08 11.41 -6.82
N PHE A 142 10.38 11.56 -5.54
CA PHE A 142 9.36 11.53 -4.50
C PHE A 142 8.38 12.68 -4.68
N ASN A 143 8.85 13.89 -4.99
CA ASN A 143 8.00 15.04 -5.23
C ASN A 143 7.08 14.81 -6.44
N GLN A 144 7.60 14.31 -7.55
CA GLN A 144 6.77 13.97 -8.72
C GLN A 144 5.67 12.95 -8.41
N THR A 145 5.93 12.02 -7.48
CA THR A 145 5.03 10.89 -7.22
C THR A 145 4.03 11.19 -6.09
N ILE A 146 4.48 11.89 -5.04
CA ILE A 146 3.77 12.03 -3.76
C ILE A 146 3.51 13.50 -3.37
N SER A 147 4.47 14.41 -3.57
CA SER A 147 4.33 15.81 -3.15
C SER A 147 3.61 16.71 -4.17
N GLU A 148 3.70 16.38 -5.44
CA GLU A 148 3.11 17.12 -6.56
C GLU A 148 2.33 16.22 -7.54
N PRO A 149 1.61 15.18 -7.08
CA PRO A 149 0.79 14.38 -7.98
C PRO A 149 -0.39 15.23 -8.47
N PRO A 150 -0.98 14.88 -9.62
CA PRO A 150 -2.12 15.62 -10.15
C PRO A 150 -3.34 15.66 -9.21
N GLN A 151 -3.46 14.71 -8.26
CA GLN A 151 -4.68 14.53 -7.46
C GLN A 151 -4.49 14.34 -5.93
N ASP A 152 -3.29 14.50 -5.37
CA ASP A 152 -3.01 14.46 -3.91
C ASP A 152 -3.63 13.27 -3.12
N VAL A 153 -3.95 12.17 -3.81
CA VAL A 153 -4.70 11.03 -3.26
C VAL A 153 -3.96 10.29 -2.15
N TYR A 154 -2.63 10.24 -2.20
CA TYR A 154 -1.82 9.54 -1.20
C TYR A 154 -1.80 10.26 0.15
N ILE A 155 -1.75 11.61 0.13
CA ILE A 155 -1.83 12.41 1.37
C ILE A 155 -3.24 12.36 1.95
N LEU A 156 -4.26 12.45 1.08
CA LEU A 156 -5.65 12.25 1.53
C LEU A 156 -5.84 10.85 2.10
N GLY A 157 -5.26 9.82 1.47
CA GLY A 157 -5.30 8.44 1.94
C GLY A 157 -4.72 8.28 3.33
N SER A 158 -3.48 8.77 3.55
CA SER A 158 -2.89 8.70 4.89
C SER A 158 -3.64 9.55 5.91
N PHE A 159 -4.25 10.67 5.51
CA PHE A 159 -5.12 11.43 6.40
C PHE A 159 -6.39 10.66 6.77
N GLY A 160 -6.98 9.94 5.81
CA GLY A 160 -8.14 9.09 5.99
C GLY A 160 -7.91 7.87 6.88
N ASP A 161 -6.67 7.46 7.13
CA ASP A 161 -6.39 6.40 8.08
C ASP A 161 -6.42 6.96 9.52
N PRO A 162 -7.35 6.48 10.39
CA PRO A 162 -7.46 6.97 11.77
C PRO A 162 -6.18 6.78 12.59
N SER A 163 -5.37 5.79 12.25
CA SER A 163 -4.10 5.53 12.92
C SER A 163 -3.06 6.59 12.60
N THR A 164 -3.13 7.22 11.43
CA THR A 164 -2.10 8.17 10.98
C THR A 164 -2.54 9.63 10.94
N ARG A 165 -3.84 9.90 11.01
CA ARG A 165 -4.39 11.27 10.98
C ARG A 165 -3.71 12.23 11.97
N ASN A 166 -3.40 11.79 13.18
CA ASN A 166 -2.84 12.63 14.27
C ASN A 166 -1.30 12.61 14.33
N LYS A 167 -0.63 11.91 13.41
CA LYS A 167 0.82 11.77 13.46
C LYS A 167 1.49 13.04 12.95
N LYS A 168 2.70 13.33 13.48
CA LYS A 168 3.54 14.46 13.03
C LYS A 168 4.05 14.32 11.58
N ILE A 169 3.66 13.26 10.85
CA ILE A 169 4.08 13.00 9.47
C ILE A 169 3.76 14.16 8.51
N TYR A 170 2.72 14.95 8.80
CA TYR A 170 2.34 16.09 7.97
C TYR A 170 3.23 17.32 8.17
N ARG A 171 3.92 17.42 9.31
CA ARG A 171 4.82 18.57 9.59
C ARG A 171 6.05 18.57 8.69
N SER A 172 6.57 17.39 8.38
CA SER A 172 7.72 17.19 7.50
C SER A 172 7.29 16.34 6.30
N SER A 173 6.61 16.95 5.33
CA SER A 173 6.15 16.23 4.13
C SER A 173 7.31 15.59 3.34
N ASN A 174 8.54 16.07 3.53
CA ASN A 174 9.73 15.46 2.97
C ASN A 174 10.88 15.46 4.01
N PRO A 175 11.28 14.31 4.56
CA PRO A 175 12.35 14.24 5.57
C PRO A 175 13.74 14.59 5.00
N LEU A 176 13.91 14.52 3.68
CA LEU A 176 15.15 14.88 3.02
C LEU A 176 15.23 16.38 2.66
N ALA A 177 14.10 17.10 2.70
CA ALA A 177 14.07 18.52 2.39
C ALA A 177 14.55 19.35 3.58
N ASN A 178 15.53 20.23 3.33
CA ASN A 178 15.96 21.23 4.30
C ASN A 178 14.80 22.20 4.56
N THR A 179 14.08 22.02 5.66
CA THR A 179 12.92 22.85 6.00
C THR A 179 13.39 23.97 6.91
N ILE A 180 13.43 25.21 6.41
CA ILE A 180 13.70 26.40 7.23
C ILE A 180 12.39 26.82 7.88
N PHE A 181 12.30 26.74 9.21
CA PHE A 181 11.14 27.22 9.96
C PHE A 181 11.22 28.74 10.14
N ILE A 182 10.39 29.47 9.39
CA ILE A 182 10.20 30.90 9.63
C ILE A 182 9.07 31.04 10.68
N PRO A 183 9.33 31.59 11.87
CA PRO A 183 8.29 31.79 12.87
C PRO A 183 7.20 32.71 12.30
N ALA A 184 5.93 32.28 12.39
CA ALA A 184 4.82 33.06 11.87
C ALA A 184 4.72 34.42 12.57
N SER A 185 4.53 35.49 11.80
CA SER A 185 4.26 36.83 12.32
C SER A 185 3.03 36.79 13.23
N ARG A 186 3.23 37.02 14.53
CA ARG A 186 2.14 37.12 15.52
C ARG A 186 1.23 38.28 15.13
N GLY A 187 -0.04 37.98 14.80
CA GLY A 187 -1.08 39.00 14.67
C GLY A 187 -1.98 38.92 13.43
N LEU A 188 -1.75 38.00 12.48
CA LEU A 188 -2.72 37.85 11.40
C LEU A 188 -4.00 37.15 11.89
N PRO A 189 -5.19 37.67 11.51
CA PRO A 189 -6.45 37.03 11.81
C PRO A 189 -6.50 35.63 11.19
N PRO A 190 -7.16 34.66 11.86
CA PRO A 190 -7.28 33.30 11.34
C PRO A 190 -7.95 33.30 9.97
N THR A 191 -7.27 32.74 8.97
CA THR A 191 -7.85 32.56 7.64
C THR A 191 -8.82 31.37 7.66
N PRO A 192 -9.85 31.34 6.79
CA PRO A 192 -10.80 30.21 6.71
C PRO A 192 -10.15 28.89 6.24
N ASN A 193 -8.91 28.95 5.76
CA ASN A 193 -8.13 27.77 5.34
C ASN A 193 -7.13 27.31 6.41
N ARG A 194 -7.19 27.89 7.61
CA ARG A 194 -6.35 27.45 8.73
C ARG A 194 -6.71 26.01 9.08
N SER A 195 -5.67 25.20 9.29
CA SER A 195 -5.85 23.84 9.77
C SER A 195 -6.62 23.86 11.11
N PRO A 196 -7.65 23.01 11.25
CA PRO A 196 -8.38 22.88 12.51
C PRO A 196 -7.53 22.20 13.60
N ALA A 197 -6.43 21.55 13.20
CA ALA A 197 -5.60 20.76 14.08
C ALA A 197 -4.14 21.26 14.11
N ALA A 198 -3.60 21.48 15.31
CA ALA A 198 -2.26 22.03 15.51
C ALA A 198 -1.10 21.16 14.97
N TYR A 199 -1.37 19.90 14.62
CA TYR A 199 -0.36 18.98 14.09
C TYR A 199 -0.35 18.90 12.55
N ILE A 200 -1.37 19.40 11.86
CA ILE A 200 -1.42 19.46 10.39
C ILE A 200 -1.05 20.89 9.96
N PRO A 201 0.04 21.08 9.19
CA PRO A 201 0.33 22.39 8.62
C PRO A 201 -0.74 22.84 7.63
N ASP A 202 -0.99 24.15 7.55
CA ASP A 202 -2.00 24.74 6.65
C ASP A 202 -1.79 24.30 5.19
N ALA A 203 -0.53 24.18 4.74
CA ALA A 203 -0.20 23.72 3.39
C ALA A 203 -0.68 22.27 3.13
N ALA A 204 -0.49 21.36 4.09
CA ALA A 204 -0.97 19.99 3.98
C ALA A 204 -2.50 19.93 4.04
N TRP A 205 -3.11 20.74 4.91
CA TRP A 205 -4.57 20.84 5.03
C TRP A 205 -5.23 21.30 3.73
N VAL A 206 -4.68 22.32 3.06
CA VAL A 206 -5.17 22.80 1.77
C VAL A 206 -5.13 21.69 0.72
N ARG A 207 -4.06 20.88 0.69
CA ARG A 207 -3.93 19.74 -0.25
C ARG A 207 -4.95 18.65 0.03
N ILE A 208 -5.10 18.24 1.28
CA ILE A 208 -6.09 17.25 1.73
C ILE A 208 -7.51 17.68 1.30
N ARG A 209 -7.88 18.92 1.64
CA ARG A 209 -9.20 19.47 1.31
C ARG A 209 -9.43 19.56 -0.20
N LYS A 210 -8.43 20.04 -0.95
CA LYS A 210 -8.50 20.12 -2.41
C LYS A 210 -8.72 18.74 -3.05
N ALA A 211 -7.99 17.72 -2.60
CA ALA A 211 -8.14 16.34 -3.08
C ALA A 211 -9.54 15.78 -2.77
N ALA A 212 -10.03 15.94 -1.54
CA ALA A 212 -11.35 15.46 -1.14
C ALA A 212 -12.47 16.12 -1.96
N ILE A 213 -12.40 17.44 -2.16
CA ILE A 213 -13.36 18.19 -2.98
C ILE A 213 -13.29 17.74 -4.45
N ALA A 214 -12.10 17.45 -4.97
CA ALA A 214 -11.94 16.97 -6.35
C ALA A 214 -12.63 15.61 -6.55
N ILE A 215 -12.48 14.68 -5.60
CA ILE A 215 -13.19 13.39 -5.62
C ILE A 215 -14.70 13.64 -5.53
N LEU A 216 -15.16 14.45 -4.57
CA LEU A 216 -16.59 14.77 -4.44
C LEU A 216 -17.17 15.33 -5.73
N ARG A 217 -16.48 16.29 -6.36
CA ARG A 217 -16.92 16.91 -7.61
C ARG A 217 -17.10 15.88 -8.72
N ALA A 218 -16.11 15.00 -8.92
CA ALA A 218 -16.21 13.94 -9.93
C ALA A 218 -17.40 13.01 -9.67
N GLU A 219 -17.68 12.69 -8.41
CA GLU A 219 -18.82 11.84 -8.03
C GLU A 219 -20.17 12.53 -8.20
N MET A 220 -20.24 13.84 -7.97
CA MET A 220 -21.44 14.63 -8.24
C MET A 220 -21.73 14.69 -9.75
N GLU A 221 -20.71 14.89 -10.59
CA GLU A 221 -20.84 14.87 -12.05
C GLU A 221 -21.31 13.49 -12.57
N LEU A 222 -20.87 12.40 -11.93
CA LEU A 222 -21.39 11.06 -12.21
C LEU A 222 -22.85 10.89 -11.75
N SER A 223 -23.21 11.47 -10.61
CA SER A 223 -24.56 11.36 -10.06
C SER A 223 -25.64 12.00 -10.94
N GLU A 224 -25.29 13.05 -11.70
CA GLU A 224 -26.17 13.66 -12.70
C GLU A 224 -26.53 12.68 -13.83
N ARG A 225 -25.64 11.74 -14.15
CA ARG A 225 -25.84 10.75 -15.21
C ARG A 225 -26.60 9.51 -14.73
N PHE A 226 -26.51 9.19 -13.43
CA PHE A 226 -27.05 7.97 -12.86
C PHE A 226 -27.97 8.30 -11.67
N PRO A 227 -29.31 8.32 -11.86
CA PRO A 227 -30.27 8.62 -10.81
C PRO A 227 -30.21 7.69 -9.59
N THR A 228 -29.63 6.49 -9.76
CA THR A 228 -29.42 5.50 -8.69
C THR A 228 -28.19 5.81 -7.83
N HIS A 229 -27.40 6.83 -8.16
CA HIS A 229 -26.20 7.20 -7.42
C HIS A 229 -26.55 7.72 -6.01
N SER A 230 -25.74 7.37 -5.01
CA SER A 230 -25.96 7.74 -3.61
C SER A 230 -26.05 9.26 -3.39
N LEU A 231 -25.28 10.02 -4.18
CA LEU A 231 -25.22 11.48 -4.12
C LEU A 231 -26.25 12.21 -5.00
N ALA A 232 -27.08 11.51 -5.78
CA ALA A 232 -28.01 12.15 -6.73
C ALA A 232 -29.06 13.07 -6.05
N LYS A 233 -29.27 12.91 -4.75
CA LYS A 233 -30.20 13.72 -3.94
C LYS A 233 -29.56 14.98 -3.35
N TYR A 234 -28.24 15.11 -3.44
CA TYR A 234 -27.52 16.22 -2.80
C TYR A 234 -27.39 17.40 -3.76
N ASN A 235 -27.49 18.61 -3.21
CA ASN A 235 -27.07 19.82 -3.93
C ASN A 235 -25.53 19.92 -3.87
N PRO A 236 -24.82 20.22 -4.98
CA PRO A 236 -23.36 20.27 -5.00
C PRO A 236 -22.75 21.21 -3.95
N GLN A 237 -23.34 22.38 -3.73
CA GLN A 237 -22.85 23.35 -2.76
C GLN A 237 -23.05 22.84 -1.33
N ARG A 238 -24.25 22.32 -1.04
CA ARG A 238 -24.54 21.70 0.27
C ARG A 238 -23.60 20.52 0.56
N ALA A 239 -23.34 19.68 -0.43
CA ALA A 239 -22.45 18.53 -0.27
C ALA A 239 -21.01 18.96 0.05
N LYS A 240 -20.52 20.02 -0.61
CA LYS A 240 -19.21 20.61 -0.34
C LYS A 240 -19.13 21.18 1.08
N ASP A 241 -20.13 21.96 1.49
CA ASP A 241 -20.14 22.59 2.81
C ASP A 241 -20.21 21.54 3.94
N GLU A 242 -21.00 20.48 3.73
CA GLU A 242 -21.08 19.34 4.64
C GLU A 242 -19.78 18.53 4.69
N LEU A 243 -19.11 18.32 3.54
CA LEU A 243 -17.79 17.70 3.50
C LEU A 243 -16.73 18.52 4.26
N ASP A 244 -16.70 19.84 4.06
CA ASP A 244 -15.74 20.72 4.75
C ASP A 244 -15.95 20.66 6.27
N ALA A 245 -17.20 20.69 6.74
CA ALA A 245 -17.53 20.53 8.15
C ALA A 245 -17.10 19.16 8.71
N GLN A 246 -17.39 18.08 7.98
CA GLN A 246 -17.01 16.71 8.36
C GLN A 246 -15.49 16.52 8.38
N LEU A 247 -14.75 17.10 7.44
CA LEU A 247 -13.29 17.06 7.42
C LEU A 247 -12.70 17.74 8.66
N VAL A 248 -13.25 18.90 9.04
CA VAL A 248 -12.84 19.62 10.26
C VAL A 248 -13.12 18.79 11.51
N GLN A 249 -14.30 18.17 11.60
CA GLN A 249 -14.64 17.28 12.72
C GLN A 249 -13.69 16.08 12.81
N TYR A 250 -13.41 15.44 11.67
CA TYR A 250 -12.50 14.29 11.60
C TYR A 250 -11.07 14.67 11.97
N ALA A 251 -10.55 15.79 11.45
CA ALA A 251 -9.25 16.32 11.84
C ALA A 251 -9.19 16.65 13.34
N SER A 252 -10.26 17.18 13.91
CA SER A 252 -10.31 17.50 15.34
C SER A 252 -10.61 16.29 16.24
N CYS A 253 -10.75 15.08 15.67
CA CYS A 253 -11.15 13.87 16.40
C CYS A 253 -12.44 14.04 17.21
N LEU A 254 -13.38 14.84 16.69
CA LEU A 254 -14.68 15.06 17.34
C LEU A 254 -15.61 13.90 17.01
N TYR A 255 -16.57 13.65 17.90
CA TYR A 255 -17.63 12.67 17.67
C TYR A 255 -18.30 12.89 16.29
N PRO A 256 -18.52 11.84 15.48
CA PRO A 256 -18.34 10.41 15.79
C PRO A 256 -16.95 9.83 15.43
N PHE A 257 -15.97 10.65 15.08
CA PHE A 257 -14.65 10.22 14.58
C PHE A 257 -13.61 9.95 15.69
N ASP A 258 -14.01 10.06 16.95
CA ASP A 258 -13.22 9.73 18.14
C ASP A 258 -12.94 8.22 18.27
N GLN A 259 -13.66 7.40 17.52
CA GLN A 259 -13.49 5.94 17.51
C GLN A 259 -12.13 5.50 16.97
N LEU A 260 -11.50 4.56 17.68
CA LEU A 260 -10.24 3.95 17.27
C LEU A 260 -10.46 2.83 16.24
N LEU A 261 -9.45 2.62 15.39
CA LEU A 261 -9.42 1.48 14.48
C LEU A 261 -9.14 0.19 15.27
N ALA A 262 -10.00 -0.82 15.15
CA ALA A 262 -9.75 -2.10 15.81
C ALA A 262 -8.57 -2.85 15.16
N LYS A 263 -7.84 -3.66 15.94
CA LYS A 263 -6.57 -4.30 15.54
C LYS A 263 -6.62 -5.09 14.23
N ASP A 264 -7.75 -5.73 13.94
CA ASP A 264 -7.95 -6.58 12.76
C ASP A 264 -8.93 -5.98 11.74
N GLN A 265 -9.40 -4.75 11.96
CA GLN A 265 -10.34 -4.08 11.09
C GLN A 265 -9.61 -3.37 9.94
N LEU A 266 -10.11 -3.51 8.72
CA LEU A 266 -9.60 -2.77 7.58
C LEU A 266 -10.08 -1.31 7.66
N VAL A 267 -9.25 -0.37 7.21
CA VAL A 267 -9.59 1.06 7.18
C VAL A 267 -10.86 1.31 6.35
N CYS A 268 -11.04 0.59 5.25
CA CYS A 268 -12.25 0.66 4.44
C CYS A 268 -13.51 0.23 5.23
N ASP A 269 -13.41 -0.85 6.02
CA ASP A 269 -14.51 -1.33 6.86
C ASP A 269 -14.85 -0.35 7.98
N TRP A 270 -13.83 0.34 8.51
CA TRP A 270 -14.03 1.43 9.47
C TRP A 270 -14.84 2.58 8.85
N TRP A 271 -14.47 3.03 7.65
CA TRP A 271 -15.22 4.07 6.93
C TRP A 271 -16.62 3.66 6.50
N ASN A 272 -16.86 2.37 6.24
CA ASN A 272 -18.20 1.86 5.91
C ASN A 272 -19.22 2.11 7.03
N VAL A 273 -18.79 2.13 8.30
CA VAL A 273 -19.67 2.46 9.44
C VAL A 273 -20.18 3.89 9.33
N PHE A 274 -19.32 4.84 8.96
CA PHE A 274 -19.67 6.26 8.77
C PHE A 274 -20.48 6.49 7.51
N PHE A 275 -20.23 5.72 6.45
CA PHE A 275 -21.02 5.80 5.22
C PHE A 275 -22.51 5.49 5.44
N ILE A 276 -22.84 4.62 6.40
CA ILE A 276 -24.25 4.28 6.72
C ILE A 276 -24.95 5.43 7.45
N ARG A 277 -24.21 6.24 8.22
CA ARG A 277 -24.81 7.30 9.04
C ARG A 277 -25.09 8.54 8.18
N PRO A 278 -26.25 9.19 8.36
CA PRO A 278 -26.61 10.36 7.55
C PRO A 278 -25.73 11.58 7.82
N ASP A 279 -25.18 11.71 9.03
CA ASP A 279 -24.37 12.84 9.51
C ASP A 279 -22.91 12.82 9.01
N THR A 280 -22.42 11.67 8.56
CA THR A 280 -21.03 11.43 8.13
C THR A 280 -20.95 10.76 6.77
N ARG A 281 -22.07 10.75 6.04
CA ARG A 281 -22.23 10.01 4.80
C ARG A 281 -21.26 10.43 3.71
N ILE A 282 -21.03 11.74 3.55
CA ILE A 282 -20.25 12.28 2.42
C ILE A 282 -18.77 11.96 2.60
N ILE A 283 -18.19 12.28 3.76
CA ILE A 283 -16.80 11.94 4.08
C ILE A 283 -16.60 10.41 4.07
N GLY A 284 -17.55 9.64 4.63
CA GLY A 284 -17.52 8.19 4.63
C GLY A 284 -17.52 7.63 3.20
N PHE A 285 -18.39 8.15 2.33
CA PHE A 285 -18.43 7.76 0.92
C PHE A 285 -17.10 8.02 0.20
N ILE A 286 -16.51 9.21 0.39
CA ILE A 286 -15.22 9.57 -0.24
C ILE A 286 -14.12 8.62 0.20
N PHE A 287 -14.00 8.35 1.52
CA PHE A 287 -12.94 7.47 2.00
C PHE A 287 -13.17 6.00 1.69
N VAL A 288 -14.41 5.48 1.75
CA VAL A 288 -14.72 4.12 1.25
C VAL A 288 -14.28 3.99 -0.21
N LYS A 289 -14.59 5.00 -1.05
CA LYS A 289 -14.17 5.00 -2.45
C LYS A 289 -12.65 5.07 -2.59
N LEU A 290 -12.00 5.96 -1.86
CA LEU A 290 -10.55 6.12 -1.88
C LEU A 290 -9.81 4.83 -1.47
N PHE A 291 -10.26 4.16 -0.42
CA PHE A 291 -9.69 2.90 0.06
C PHE A 291 -10.14 1.66 -0.73
N SER A 292 -11.10 1.80 -1.64
CA SER A 292 -11.44 0.75 -2.60
C SER A 292 -10.49 0.71 -3.81
N ILE A 293 -9.66 1.74 -3.98
CA ILE A 293 -8.67 1.80 -5.06
C ILE A 293 -7.49 0.89 -4.71
N CYS A 294 -7.12 0.02 -5.64
CA CYS A 294 -5.89 -0.75 -5.57
C CYS A 294 -4.71 0.17 -5.93
N ASP A 295 -3.78 0.35 -5.00
CA ASP A 295 -2.62 1.25 -5.14
C ASP A 295 -1.59 0.74 -6.15
N ASN A 296 -1.52 -0.58 -6.34
CA ASN A 296 -0.61 -1.22 -7.28
C ASN A 296 -1.35 -1.94 -8.41
N SER A 297 -0.81 -1.85 -9.63
CA SER A 297 -1.22 -2.68 -10.76
C SER A 297 -0.62 -4.10 -10.69
N MET A 298 0.30 -4.36 -9.76
CA MET A 298 0.98 -5.65 -9.64
C MET A 298 0.05 -6.81 -9.27
N ASN A 299 -1.05 -6.53 -8.55
CA ASN A 299 -2.09 -7.52 -8.33
C ASN A 299 -2.68 -8.05 -9.65
N GLU A 300 -2.81 -7.18 -10.66
CA GLU A 300 -3.16 -7.56 -12.03
C GLU A 300 -1.97 -8.21 -12.76
N GLU A 301 -0.74 -7.72 -12.56
CA GLU A 301 0.46 -8.33 -13.15
C GLU A 301 0.65 -9.80 -12.73
N ARG A 302 0.35 -10.16 -11.48
CA ARG A 302 0.36 -11.57 -11.03
C ARG A 302 -0.68 -12.40 -11.76
N ALA A 303 -1.83 -11.81 -12.12
CA ALA A 303 -2.79 -12.47 -13.00
C ALA A 303 -2.24 -12.59 -14.42
N GLY A 304 -1.55 -11.56 -14.93
CA GLY A 304 -0.79 -11.59 -16.18
C GLY A 304 0.27 -12.68 -16.23
N SER A 305 1.06 -12.85 -15.17
CA SER A 305 2.07 -13.90 -15.04
C SER A 305 1.45 -15.29 -15.05
N ARG A 306 0.29 -15.47 -14.39
CA ARG A 306 -0.48 -16.73 -14.45
C ARG A 306 -1.01 -16.98 -15.86
N MET A 307 -1.52 -15.93 -16.51
CA MET A 307 -1.97 -15.98 -17.90
C MET A 307 -0.83 -16.40 -18.82
N THR A 308 0.36 -15.79 -18.72
CA THR A 308 1.56 -16.17 -19.46
C THR A 308 2.00 -17.61 -19.16
N TYR A 309 1.98 -18.03 -17.89
CA TYR A 309 2.32 -19.42 -17.52
C TYR A 309 1.37 -20.44 -18.17
N LEU A 310 0.06 -20.18 -18.11
CA LEU A 310 -0.96 -21.02 -18.74
C LEU A 310 -0.89 -20.98 -20.27
N TYR A 311 -0.46 -19.85 -20.83
CA TYR A 311 -0.45 -19.55 -22.26
C TYR A 311 0.92 -19.70 -22.93
N SER A 312 1.94 -20.19 -22.23
CA SER A 312 3.21 -20.54 -22.91
C SER A 312 2.88 -21.47 -24.09
N LYS A 313 3.30 -21.09 -25.30
CA LYS A 313 2.88 -21.63 -26.63
C LYS A 313 2.82 -23.16 -26.72
N LEU A 314 3.47 -23.86 -25.81
CA LEU A 314 3.62 -25.30 -25.74
C LEU A 314 2.60 -26.02 -24.84
N ARG A 315 1.84 -25.32 -23.97
CA ARG A 315 1.07 -25.98 -22.89
C ARG A 315 -0.46 -25.95 -23.00
N SER A 316 -1.08 -24.87 -23.51
CA SER A 316 -2.54 -24.87 -23.70
C SER A 316 -2.99 -23.92 -24.81
N ARG A 317 -3.78 -24.42 -25.76
CA ARG A 317 -4.43 -23.63 -26.83
C ARG A 317 -5.78 -23.08 -26.37
N THR A 318 -5.84 -22.53 -25.15
CA THR A 318 -7.08 -22.00 -24.61
C THR A 318 -7.38 -20.63 -25.24
N ASP A 319 -8.61 -20.41 -25.69
CA ASP A 319 -9.03 -19.10 -26.20
C ASP A 319 -8.94 -18.02 -25.11
N ILE A 320 -8.53 -16.80 -25.48
CA ILE A 320 -8.34 -15.67 -24.56
C ILE A 320 -9.63 -15.39 -23.76
N LYS A 321 -10.80 -15.48 -24.40
CA LYS A 321 -12.08 -15.28 -23.72
C LYS A 321 -12.34 -16.32 -22.64
N THR A 322 -11.97 -17.57 -22.90
CA THR A 322 -12.12 -18.68 -21.94
C THR A 322 -11.18 -18.48 -20.74
N MET A 323 -9.96 -18.02 -21.01
CA MET A 323 -8.98 -17.72 -19.96
C MET A 323 -9.42 -16.56 -19.06
N VAL A 324 -9.92 -15.47 -19.63
CA VAL A 324 -10.49 -14.35 -18.85
C VAL A 324 -11.61 -14.85 -17.95
N LYS A 325 -12.52 -15.67 -18.47
CA LYS A 325 -13.60 -16.29 -17.65
C LYS A 325 -13.04 -17.17 -16.54
N GLN A 326 -12.03 -18.00 -16.82
CA GLN A 326 -11.40 -18.85 -15.81
C GLN A 326 -10.76 -18.04 -14.69
N ILE A 327 -10.09 -16.94 -15.02
CA ILE A 327 -9.49 -16.00 -14.05
C ILE A 327 -10.60 -15.36 -13.21
N GLN A 328 -11.65 -14.83 -13.84
CA GLN A 328 -12.80 -14.22 -13.16
C GLN A 328 -13.49 -15.20 -12.21
N ILE A 329 -13.74 -16.44 -12.64
CA ILE A 329 -14.33 -17.49 -11.81
C ILE A 329 -13.42 -17.80 -10.62
N THR A 330 -12.10 -17.92 -10.85
CA THR A 330 -11.13 -18.19 -9.78
C THR A 330 -11.07 -17.05 -8.77
N GLN A 331 -11.12 -15.80 -9.23
CA GLN A 331 -11.16 -14.61 -8.39
C GLN A 331 -12.48 -14.56 -7.59
N TRP A 332 -13.63 -14.83 -8.23
CA TRP A 332 -14.93 -14.89 -7.58
C TRP A 332 -14.97 -15.93 -6.46
N TYR A 333 -14.54 -17.17 -6.71
CA TYR A 333 -14.47 -18.18 -5.66
C TYR A 333 -13.47 -17.80 -4.55
N SER A 334 -12.35 -17.15 -4.91
CA SER A 334 -11.40 -16.66 -3.91
C SER A 334 -11.99 -15.60 -2.98
N LEU A 335 -12.91 -14.76 -3.49
CA LEU A 335 -13.68 -13.77 -2.74
C LEU A 335 -14.78 -14.44 -1.90
N LEU A 336 -15.55 -15.34 -2.50
CA LEU A 336 -16.62 -16.06 -1.80
C LEU A 336 -16.08 -16.87 -0.61
N ASP A 337 -14.92 -17.52 -0.78
CA ASP A 337 -14.25 -18.24 0.30
C ASP A 337 -13.81 -17.31 1.43
N SER A 338 -13.40 -16.07 1.12
CA SER A 338 -13.07 -15.09 2.17
C SER A 338 -14.28 -14.60 2.95
N VAL A 339 -15.44 -14.46 2.30
CA VAL A 339 -16.68 -13.98 2.95
C VAL A 339 -17.35 -15.10 3.76
N THR A 340 -17.41 -16.32 3.21
CA THR A 340 -18.10 -17.45 3.85
C THR A 340 -17.32 -18.07 5.01
N GLY A 341 -16.11 -17.59 5.28
CA GLY A 341 -15.26 -18.11 6.35
C GLY A 341 -14.87 -19.58 6.15
N ARG A 342 -15.10 -20.15 4.96
CA ARG A 342 -14.65 -21.51 4.66
C ARG A 342 -13.12 -21.50 4.78
N PRO A 343 -12.55 -22.30 5.69
CA PRO A 343 -11.12 -22.29 5.90
C PRO A 343 -10.48 -22.67 4.58
N LYS A 344 -9.78 -21.72 3.94
CA LYS A 344 -8.91 -22.03 2.81
C LYS A 344 -7.97 -23.09 3.33
N GLN A 345 -8.15 -24.35 2.91
CA GLN A 345 -7.35 -25.46 3.43
C GLN A 345 -5.85 -25.20 3.27
N HIS A 346 -5.41 -24.24 2.43
CA HIS A 346 -3.99 -23.97 2.19
C HIS A 346 -3.51 -22.52 2.02
N LYS A 347 -4.30 -21.45 2.21
CA LYS A 347 -3.77 -20.07 1.99
C LYS A 347 -4.25 -19.07 3.05
N LYS A 348 -3.48 -18.91 4.13
CA LYS A 348 -3.59 -17.77 5.05
C LYS A 348 -3.37 -16.48 4.25
N ALA A 349 -4.25 -15.48 4.40
CA ALA A 349 -4.02 -14.16 3.83
C ALA A 349 -2.66 -13.66 4.35
N LYS A 350 -1.78 -13.24 3.44
CA LYS A 350 -0.49 -12.67 3.87
C LYS A 350 -0.79 -11.29 4.46
N PRO A 351 -0.49 -11.03 5.75
CA PRO A 351 -0.60 -9.68 6.27
C PRO A 351 0.30 -8.75 5.44
N VAL A 352 0.02 -7.45 5.43
CA VAL A 352 0.99 -6.46 4.93
C VAL A 352 2.30 -6.74 5.66
N ALA A 353 3.32 -7.14 4.91
CA ALA A 353 4.63 -7.36 5.51
C ALA A 353 5.06 -6.02 6.09
N LYS A 354 5.42 -5.99 7.39
CA LYS A 354 5.98 -4.75 7.94
C LYS A 354 7.30 -4.47 7.23
N PHE A 355 7.56 -3.20 6.95
CA PHE A 355 8.72 -2.73 6.18
C PHE A 355 10.05 -3.32 6.67
N ARG A 356 10.22 -3.52 7.98
CA ARG A 356 11.44 -4.13 8.56
C ARG A 356 11.46 -5.66 8.61
N ILE A 357 10.32 -6.35 8.58
CA ILE A 357 10.27 -7.83 8.57
C ILE A 357 10.84 -8.40 7.27
N ILE A 358 10.80 -7.61 6.20
CA ILE A 358 11.38 -7.97 4.91
C ILE A 358 12.90 -7.96 5.08
N LYS A 359 13.49 -9.16 5.01
CA LYS A 359 14.94 -9.33 5.05
C LYS A 359 15.58 -8.46 3.98
N SER A 360 16.59 -7.69 4.36
CA SER A 360 17.38 -6.89 3.43
C SER A 360 17.89 -7.76 2.28
N ILE A 361 17.90 -7.23 1.05
CA ILE A 361 18.55 -7.87 -0.11
C ILE A 361 20.00 -8.22 0.25
N SER A 362 20.68 -7.34 0.98
CA SER A 362 22.05 -7.53 1.45
C SER A 362 22.23 -8.76 2.36
N ALA A 363 21.17 -9.17 3.08
CA ALA A 363 21.19 -10.33 3.97
C ALA A 363 20.89 -11.65 3.24
N CYS A 364 20.38 -11.63 2.00
CA CYS A 364 20.15 -12.85 1.22
C CYS A 364 21.44 -13.42 0.58
N THR A 365 22.49 -12.61 0.42
CA THR A 365 23.73 -13.02 -0.25
C THR A 365 24.67 -13.85 0.64
N THR A 366 24.38 -13.99 1.93
CA THR A 366 25.23 -14.75 2.87
C THR A 366 24.81 -16.21 3.06
N GLN A 367 23.83 -16.72 2.30
CA GLN A 367 23.58 -18.16 2.30
C GLN A 367 24.76 -18.90 1.66
N PRO A 368 25.27 -19.98 2.28
CA PRO A 368 26.32 -20.80 1.68
C PRO A 368 25.83 -21.31 0.32
N PRO A 369 26.71 -21.43 -0.69
CA PRO A 369 26.33 -21.88 -2.01
C PRO A 369 25.55 -23.20 -1.90
N PRO A 370 24.42 -23.35 -2.63
CA PRO A 370 23.62 -24.57 -2.58
C PRO A 370 24.52 -25.74 -2.93
N THR A 371 24.42 -26.83 -2.14
CA THR A 371 25.17 -28.04 -2.43
C THR A 371 24.83 -28.54 -3.84
N PRO A 372 25.76 -29.20 -4.57
CA PRO A 372 25.59 -29.55 -5.99
C PRO A 372 24.32 -30.36 -6.33
N ASN A 373 23.64 -30.91 -5.32
CA ASN A 373 22.45 -31.75 -5.48
C ASN A 373 21.11 -31.00 -5.31
N GLU A 374 21.13 -29.70 -5.01
CA GLU A 374 19.91 -28.89 -4.73
C GLU A 374 19.64 -27.80 -5.77
N ALA A 375 20.34 -27.83 -6.91
CA ALA A 375 20.08 -26.93 -8.01
C ALA A 375 18.71 -27.22 -8.63
N LEU A 376 17.78 -26.28 -8.47
CA LEU A 376 16.50 -26.29 -9.19
C LEU A 376 16.75 -26.25 -10.71
N PRO A 377 15.92 -26.94 -11.51
CA PRO A 377 16.03 -26.90 -12.97
C PRO A 377 15.65 -25.50 -13.47
N VAL A 378 16.66 -24.69 -13.79
CA VAL A 378 16.48 -23.44 -14.53
C VAL A 378 16.54 -23.76 -16.01
N ALA A 379 15.39 -23.65 -16.67
CA ALA A 379 15.33 -23.49 -18.11
C ALA A 379 14.31 -22.40 -18.42
N LEU A 380 14.77 -21.35 -19.10
CA LEU A 380 14.16 -20.81 -20.31
C LEU A 380 15.25 -19.95 -20.97
N ASN A 381 15.79 -20.44 -22.09
CA ASN A 381 16.54 -19.62 -23.03
C ASN A 381 15.57 -18.58 -23.58
N ASP A 382 15.69 -17.35 -23.10
CA ASP A 382 14.95 -16.21 -23.60
C ASP A 382 15.69 -15.69 -24.84
N GLU A 383 15.31 -16.18 -26.02
CA GLU A 383 15.67 -15.56 -27.30
C GLU A 383 14.82 -14.30 -27.52
N GLY A 384 14.92 -13.34 -26.58
CA GLY A 384 14.43 -11.98 -26.72
C GLY A 384 15.57 -11.10 -27.25
N GLY A 385 15.45 -10.66 -28.50
CA GLY A 385 16.48 -9.91 -29.22
C GLY A 385 17.03 -8.69 -28.47
N ALA A 386 18.33 -8.48 -28.61
CA ALA A 386 19.13 -7.41 -28.01
C ALA A 386 18.83 -5.98 -28.54
N GLU A 387 17.64 -5.73 -29.11
CA GLU A 387 17.28 -4.44 -29.71
C GLU A 387 17.10 -3.29 -28.70
N TRP A 388 16.89 -3.57 -27.41
CA TRP A 388 16.86 -2.54 -26.35
C TRP A 388 18.27 -2.13 -25.86
N LEU A 389 19.35 -2.79 -26.29
CA LEU A 389 20.71 -2.43 -25.86
C LEU A 389 21.42 -1.39 -26.75
N SER A 390 20.73 -0.74 -27.71
CA SER A 390 21.35 0.33 -28.50
C SER A 390 21.54 1.60 -27.64
N GLU A 391 22.81 1.91 -27.33
CA GLU A 391 23.24 3.06 -26.51
C GLU A 391 22.78 4.42 -27.07
N GLU A 392 22.48 4.50 -28.36
CA GLU A 392 22.20 5.76 -29.06
C GLU A 392 20.81 6.34 -28.73
N ALA A 393 19.81 5.51 -28.40
CA ALA A 393 18.46 6.00 -28.08
C ALA A 393 18.35 6.62 -26.67
N HIS A 394 19.25 6.26 -25.75
CA HIS A 394 19.27 6.79 -24.38
C HIS A 394 20.21 7.98 -24.20
N ALA A 395 21.26 8.14 -25.03
CA ALA A 395 22.20 9.24 -24.91
C ALA A 395 21.55 10.61 -25.17
N GLN A 396 20.71 10.72 -26.21
CA GLN A 396 20.09 11.99 -26.60
C GLN A 396 19.02 12.48 -25.61
N SER A 397 18.21 11.57 -25.05
CA SER A 397 17.16 11.91 -24.06
C SER A 397 17.73 12.27 -22.68
N ARG A 398 18.95 11.82 -22.37
CA ARG A 398 19.61 12.05 -21.08
C ARG A 398 20.37 13.39 -21.04
N ALA A 399 20.91 13.85 -22.17
CA ALA A 399 21.55 15.15 -22.29
C ALA A 399 20.57 16.30 -22.10
N ASP A 400 19.38 16.24 -22.74
CA ASP A 400 18.36 17.29 -22.63
C ASP A 400 17.68 17.37 -21.27
N ARG A 401 17.70 16.28 -20.47
CA ARG A 401 17.08 16.25 -19.13
C ARG A 401 18.02 16.66 -18.00
N LEU A 402 19.33 16.54 -18.17
CA LEU A 402 20.32 16.94 -17.16
C LEU A 402 20.74 18.40 -17.29
N ALA A 403 20.61 19.01 -18.47
CA ALA A 403 20.94 20.42 -18.71
C ALA A 403 20.00 21.42 -17.99
N GLY A 404 18.88 20.95 -17.41
CA GLY A 404 17.94 21.77 -16.63
C GLY A 404 18.11 21.72 -15.10
N CYS A 405 19.13 21.01 -14.60
CA CYS A 405 19.29 20.76 -13.16
C CYS A 405 20.26 21.71 -12.43
N ASP A 406 20.79 22.74 -13.08
CA ASP A 406 21.71 23.71 -12.46
C ASP A 406 20.96 24.85 -11.74
N ALA A 407 20.02 24.52 -10.86
CA ALA A 407 19.51 25.49 -9.89
C ALA A 407 20.39 25.42 -8.62
N PRO A 408 21.10 26.50 -8.24
CA PRO A 408 21.94 26.49 -7.06
C PRO A 408 21.08 26.47 -5.79
N TYR A 409 20.90 25.28 -5.20
CA TYR A 409 20.33 25.14 -3.87
C TYR A 409 21.42 25.44 -2.83
N ALA A 410 21.28 26.57 -2.13
CA ALA A 410 22.19 26.98 -1.06
C ALA A 410 22.20 25.95 0.07
N HIS A 411 23.40 25.49 0.43
CA HIS A 411 23.66 24.59 1.55
C HIS A 411 23.48 25.34 2.87
N ASN A 412 22.33 25.18 3.52
CA ASN A 412 22.09 25.66 4.88
C ASN A 412 21.95 24.51 5.88
N HIS A 413 22.44 24.77 7.09
CA HIS A 413 22.57 23.89 8.25
C HIS A 413 21.28 23.12 8.58
N LEU A 414 21.42 21.80 8.77
CA LEU A 414 20.35 20.85 9.05
C LEU A 414 19.90 20.91 10.52
N GLU A 415 18.63 21.20 10.77
CA GLU A 415 17.95 20.68 11.96
C GLU A 415 17.40 19.30 11.62
N PHE A 416 17.79 18.30 12.42
CA PHE A 416 17.34 16.93 12.27
C PHE A 416 15.81 16.87 12.24
N VAL A 417 15.27 16.24 11.20
CA VAL A 417 13.87 15.84 11.17
C VAL A 417 13.63 14.98 12.39
N ASP A 418 12.84 15.52 13.33
CA ASP A 418 12.31 14.80 14.48
C ASP A 418 11.69 13.52 13.92
N GLN A 419 12.41 12.39 14.05
CA GLN A 419 11.99 11.09 13.56
C GLN A 419 10.75 10.75 14.36
N SER A 420 9.58 11.19 13.89
CA SER A 420 8.39 11.13 14.73
C SER A 420 8.27 9.71 15.24
N PRO A 421 8.00 9.49 16.53
CA PRO A 421 7.87 8.16 17.12
C PRO A 421 6.98 7.24 16.29
N ALA A 422 6.07 7.81 15.50
CA ALA A 422 5.17 7.12 14.62
C ALA A 422 5.77 6.66 13.27
N LEU A 423 6.69 7.42 12.67
CA LEU A 423 7.56 6.91 11.59
C LEU A 423 8.54 5.91 12.19
N LEU A 424 9.07 6.23 13.37
CA LEU A 424 9.89 5.30 14.11
C LEU A 424 9.15 4.03 14.47
N ASP A 425 7.84 4.00 14.71
CA ASP A 425 7.02 2.81 15.04
C ASP A 425 6.63 2.02 13.78
N ILE A 426 6.32 2.71 12.67
CA ILE A 426 6.24 2.08 11.34
C ILE A 426 7.58 1.43 10.98
N LEU A 427 8.67 2.06 11.40
CA LEU A 427 10.00 1.52 11.25
C LEU A 427 10.28 0.49 12.38
N SER A 428 10.01 0.69 13.67
CA SER A 428 10.65 0.03 14.84
C SER A 428 10.33 -1.45 14.94
N ASP A 429 11.32 -2.23 15.39
CA ASP A 429 11.21 -3.68 15.60
C ASP A 429 10.54 -4.00 16.95
N ASP A 430 10.69 -3.11 17.92
CA ASP A 430 9.98 -3.15 19.20
C ASP A 430 8.82 -2.14 19.15
N PRO A 431 7.60 -2.51 19.62
CA PRO A 431 6.58 -1.50 19.85
C PRO A 431 7.23 -0.43 20.70
N VAL A 432 7.17 0.83 20.25
CA VAL A 432 7.60 1.93 21.11
C VAL A 432 6.74 1.78 22.36
N GLU A 433 7.33 1.31 23.46
CA GLU A 433 6.67 1.32 24.76
C GLU A 433 6.31 2.78 24.94
N SER A 434 5.02 3.06 24.75
CA SER A 434 4.54 4.40 24.99
C SER A 434 4.75 4.56 26.48
N ASP A 435 5.73 5.36 26.87
CA ASP A 435 5.87 5.95 28.21
C ASP A 435 4.65 6.85 28.46
N VAL A 436 3.47 6.26 28.40
CA VAL A 436 2.28 6.73 29.07
C VAL A 436 2.43 6.10 30.45
N ASP A 437 3.26 6.74 31.27
CA ASP A 437 3.00 6.77 32.69
C ASP A 437 1.53 7.16 32.80
N GLY A 438 0.70 6.16 33.12
CA GLY A 438 -0.67 6.34 33.51
C GLY A 438 -0.67 7.10 34.82
N GLY A 439 -0.45 8.41 34.75
CA GLY A 439 -0.89 9.37 35.74
C GLY A 439 -2.40 9.29 35.76
N ALA A 440 -2.92 8.31 36.48
CA ALA A 440 -4.28 8.31 36.97
C ALA A 440 -4.50 9.66 37.65
N ILE A 441 -5.25 10.53 37.00
CA ILE A 441 -5.84 11.67 37.67
C ILE A 441 -6.85 11.05 38.64
N ASN A 442 -6.42 10.84 39.88
CA ASN A 442 -7.30 10.62 41.02
C ASN A 442 -8.14 11.88 41.21
N LEU A 443 -9.24 11.95 40.47
CA LEU A 443 -10.33 12.88 40.72
C LEU A 443 -11.29 12.20 41.70
N LEU A 444 -11.17 12.63 42.96
CA LEU A 444 -12.21 12.65 43.99
C LEU A 444 -12.57 11.32 44.69
N ASP A 445 -11.80 11.02 45.74
CA ASP A 445 -12.42 10.66 47.02
C ASP A 445 -12.70 11.98 47.76
N GLN A 446 -13.97 12.39 47.80
CA GLN A 446 -14.49 13.35 48.76
C GLN A 446 -15.70 12.71 49.43
N ASP A 447 -15.41 12.18 50.62
CA ASP A 447 -16.24 12.08 51.83
C ASP A 447 -17.77 11.94 51.66
N ASP A 448 -18.23 10.75 52.04
CA ASP A 448 -19.59 10.42 52.45
C ASP A 448 -20.10 11.36 53.57
N GLU A 449 -21.12 12.16 53.25
CA GLU A 449 -22.01 12.80 54.22
C GLU A 449 -23.37 12.07 54.22
N PRO A 450 -23.94 11.72 55.40
CA PRO A 450 -25.13 10.88 55.47
C PRO A 450 -26.41 11.66 55.13
N VAL A 451 -27.19 11.07 54.22
CA VAL A 451 -28.52 11.50 53.79
C VAL A 451 -29.48 11.71 54.97
N ARG A 452 -29.80 12.97 55.27
CA ARG A 452 -30.97 13.37 56.07
C ARG A 452 -32.24 13.27 55.21
N LYS A 453 -33.18 12.46 55.68
CA LYS A 453 -34.58 12.44 55.21
C LYS A 453 -35.32 13.69 55.69
N THR A 454 -35.90 14.45 54.76
CA THR A 454 -37.03 15.38 54.98
C THR A 454 -37.80 15.44 53.65
N SER A 455 -38.89 14.67 53.53
CA SER A 455 -40.29 15.12 53.67
C SER A 455 -40.84 15.80 52.41
N ASP A 456 -41.69 15.05 51.71
CA ASP A 456 -42.94 15.43 51.05
C ASP A 456 -43.07 16.86 50.52
N VAL A 457 -43.12 16.97 49.18
CA VAL A 457 -43.78 18.08 48.49
C VAL A 457 -44.81 17.50 47.53
N ASN A 458 -46.05 17.81 47.88
CA ASN A 458 -47.30 17.53 47.18
C ASN A 458 -47.39 18.36 45.90
N TRP A 459 -47.80 17.76 44.78
CA TRP A 459 -48.18 18.47 43.56
C TRP A 459 -49.66 18.19 43.28
N ASP A 460 -50.50 19.07 43.79
CA ASP A 460 -51.82 19.36 43.24
C ASP A 460 -51.82 20.82 42.75
N ASP A 461 -52.58 21.05 41.69
CA ASP A 461 -52.81 22.23 40.84
C ASP A 461 -51.86 22.50 39.65
#